data_AF-A0A1W9TPX1-F1
#
_entry.id   AF-A0A1W9TPX1-F1
#
_cell.length_a   1.000
_cell.length_b   1.000
_cell.length_c   1.000
_cell.angle_alpha   90.00
_cell.angle_beta   90.00
_cell.angle_gamma   90.00
#
_symmetry.space_group_name_H-M   'P 1'
#
loop_
_entity.id
_entity.type
_entity.pdbx_description
1 polymer ?
#
loop_
_entity_poly.entity_id
_entity_poly.type
_entity_poly.pdbx_seq_one_letter_code
_entity_poly.pdbx_strand_id
1 'polypeptide(L)'
;MYRTKVLIVEDNTVVAEDCRHCLESFGYEVLPISSSAEESIKMAKKSKPDVVLMDIKLRDEMDGIEAAEQINAKFNIPVVFLSAYSDKPLLKRASQVGSFGYLIKPFADRELYATLEMAVQRSKADQQCRLDEEKNSIALKMQIKKNLVKIKDINTTLDILMEKRVNEQLRTEETIHTNFKLFVFPFIEKLKKSLRTKREQSILSILESEIVNVVSPFSRKLSYNM
;
A
#
# COMPACT_ATOMS: atom_id res chain seq x y z
N MET A 1 -26.88 22.38 13.98
CA MET A 1 -26.08 21.53 14.89
C MET A 1 -26.40 20.10 14.50
N TYR A 2 -25.41 19.30 14.11
CA TYR A 2 -25.64 17.88 13.74
C TYR A 2 -25.96 17.11 15.01
N ARG A 3 -27.17 16.54 15.12
CA ARG A 3 -27.54 15.66 16.23
C ARG A 3 -27.15 14.23 15.88
N THR A 4 -26.58 13.53 16.84
CA THR A 4 -26.22 12.13 16.67
C THR A 4 -27.49 11.29 16.58
N LYS A 5 -27.62 10.53 15.48
CA LYS A 5 -28.78 9.70 15.16
C LYS A 5 -28.67 8.34 15.80
N VAL A 6 -29.65 7.99 16.62
CA VAL A 6 -29.73 6.70 17.30
C VAL A 6 -30.87 5.88 16.71
N LEU A 7 -30.58 4.64 16.30
CA LEU A 7 -31.61 3.65 16.00
C LEU A 7 -31.81 2.77 17.24
N ILE A 8 -33.03 2.74 17.77
CA ILE A 8 -33.40 1.83 18.86
C ILE A 8 -34.09 0.60 18.26
N VAL A 9 -33.65 -0.58 18.69
CA VAL A 9 -34.19 -1.87 18.28
C VAL A 9 -34.61 -2.65 19.52
N GLU A 10 -35.91 -2.72 19.77
CA GLU A 10 -36.50 -3.25 21.00
C GLU A 10 -37.95 -3.67 20.73
N ASP A 11 -38.32 -4.89 21.12
CA ASP A 11 -39.67 -5.44 20.96
C ASP A 11 -40.65 -4.97 22.05
N ASN A 12 -40.12 -4.54 23.20
CA ASN A 12 -40.91 -3.93 24.27
C ASN A 12 -41.06 -2.42 24.08
N THR A 13 -42.26 -2.01 23.65
CA THR A 13 -42.59 -0.60 23.37
C THR A 13 -42.36 0.32 24.56
N VAL A 14 -42.59 -0.13 25.80
CA VAL A 14 -42.37 0.69 27.00
C VAL A 14 -40.88 0.98 27.17
N VAL A 15 -40.04 -0.05 27.10
CA VAL A 15 -38.58 0.09 27.23
C VAL A 15 -38.01 0.95 26.10
N ALA A 16 -38.52 0.76 24.88
CA ALA A 16 -38.08 1.52 23.71
C ALA A 16 -38.42 3.02 23.83
N GLU A 17 -39.63 3.33 24.28
CA GLU A 17 -40.07 4.72 24.51
C GLU A 17 -39.33 5.38 25.68
N ASP A 18 -39.06 4.65 26.76
CA ASP A 18 -38.25 5.14 27.88
C ASP A 18 -36.82 5.49 27.41
N CYS A 19 -36.21 4.60 26.62
CA CYS A 19 -34.90 4.87 26.01
C CYS A 19 -34.94 6.07 25.07
N ARG A 20 -36.00 6.20 24.25
CA ARG A 20 -36.18 7.33 23.33
C ARG A 20 -36.24 8.64 24.11
N HIS A 21 -37.09 8.73 25.13
CA HIS A 21 -37.24 9.92 25.96
C HIS A 21 -35.94 10.30 26.66
N CYS A 22 -35.24 9.32 27.24
CA CYS A 22 -33.93 9.54 27.85
C CYS A 22 -32.94 10.12 26.84
N LEU A 23 -32.77 9.50 25.67
CA LEU A 23 -31.80 9.94 24.66
C LEU A 23 -32.15 11.30 24.04
N GLU A 24 -33.43 11.56 23.77
CA GLU A 24 -33.88 12.88 23.32
C GLU A 24 -33.58 13.98 24.34
N SER A 25 -33.71 13.69 25.65
CA SER A 25 -33.37 14.64 26.72
C SER A 25 -31.87 15.01 26.74
N PHE A 26 -31.01 14.10 26.28
CA PHE A 26 -29.57 14.33 26.11
C PHE A 26 -29.20 14.93 24.73
N GLY A 27 -30.18 15.23 23.88
CA GLY A 27 -29.97 15.92 22.60
C GLY A 27 -29.69 15.01 21.40
N TYR A 28 -29.84 13.69 21.54
CA TYR A 28 -29.79 12.76 20.41
C TYR A 28 -31.02 12.94 19.49
N GLU A 29 -30.87 12.54 18.23
CA GLU A 29 -31.98 12.37 17.29
C GLU A 29 -32.34 10.88 17.26
N VAL A 30 -33.45 10.50 17.89
CA VAL A 30 -33.89 9.10 17.86
C VAL A 30 -34.69 8.85 16.59
N LEU A 31 -34.23 7.91 15.77
CA LEU A 31 -34.94 7.45 14.58
C LEU A 31 -36.21 6.66 14.98
N PRO A 32 -37.13 6.37 14.04
CA PRO A 32 -38.27 5.51 14.36
C PRO A 32 -37.79 4.20 14.99
N ILE A 33 -38.47 3.78 16.06
CA ILE A 33 -38.13 2.55 16.79
C ILE A 33 -38.40 1.37 15.86
N SER A 34 -37.47 0.43 15.82
CA SER A 34 -37.67 -0.86 15.17
C SER A 34 -37.97 -1.92 16.20
N SER A 35 -38.97 -2.75 15.95
CA SER A 35 -39.32 -3.86 16.85
C SER A 35 -38.81 -5.21 16.37
N SER A 36 -38.14 -5.27 15.21
CA SER A 36 -37.63 -6.52 14.64
C SER A 36 -36.22 -6.43 14.07
N ALA A 37 -35.56 -7.58 14.06
CA ALA A 37 -34.21 -7.75 13.58
C ALA A 37 -34.08 -7.37 12.08
N GLU A 38 -34.99 -7.85 11.22
CA GLU A 38 -34.96 -7.59 9.78
C GLU A 38 -35.29 -6.14 9.43
N GLU A 39 -36.23 -5.52 10.16
CA GLU A 39 -36.56 -4.12 9.98
C GLU A 39 -35.37 -3.24 10.35
N SER A 40 -34.68 -3.54 11.46
CA SER A 40 -33.52 -2.78 11.89
C SER A 40 -32.41 -2.71 10.83
N ILE A 41 -32.16 -3.81 10.11
CA ILE A 41 -31.18 -3.87 9.01
C ILE A 41 -31.60 -2.97 7.85
N LYS A 42 -32.89 -2.99 7.47
CA LYS A 42 -33.44 -2.13 6.42
C LYS A 42 -33.35 -0.66 6.80
N MET A 43 -33.65 -0.33 8.06
CA MET A 43 -33.57 1.02 8.60
C MET A 43 -32.13 1.51 8.69
N ALA A 44 -31.20 0.66 9.15
CA ALA A 44 -29.78 0.98 9.19
C ALA A 44 -29.25 1.35 7.80
N LYS A 45 -29.65 0.59 6.76
CA LYS A 45 -29.29 0.88 5.37
C LYS A 45 -29.84 2.22 4.87
N LYS A 46 -31.11 2.51 5.17
CA LYS A 46 -31.83 3.68 4.63
C LYS A 46 -31.46 4.97 5.37
N SER A 47 -31.47 4.92 6.69
CA SER A 47 -31.39 6.08 7.57
C SER A 47 -29.95 6.37 8.03
N LYS A 48 -29.05 5.39 7.93
CA LYS A 48 -27.63 5.49 8.32
C LYS A 48 -27.44 6.13 9.70
N PRO A 49 -27.96 5.49 10.78
CA PRO A 49 -27.74 5.98 12.13
C PRO A 49 -26.26 6.06 12.47
N ASP A 50 -25.91 6.94 13.39
CA ASP A 50 -24.55 7.07 13.92
C ASP A 50 -24.26 5.97 14.96
N VAL A 51 -25.30 5.43 15.62
CA VAL A 51 -25.20 4.31 16.56
C VAL A 51 -26.53 3.56 16.64
N VAL A 52 -26.46 2.24 16.88
CA VAL A 52 -27.63 1.40 17.16
C VAL A 52 -27.63 0.96 18.61
N LEU A 53 -28.77 1.14 19.28
CA LEU A 53 -29.08 0.54 20.57
C LEU A 53 -29.95 -0.70 20.30
N MET A 54 -29.42 -1.89 20.59
CA MET A 54 -29.98 -3.17 20.15
C MET A 54 -30.28 -4.07 21.35
N ASP A 55 -31.52 -4.49 21.56
CA ASP A 55 -31.77 -5.60 22.47
C ASP A 55 -31.14 -6.88 21.93
N ILE A 56 -30.43 -7.62 22.79
CA ILE A 56 -29.88 -8.93 22.46
C ILE A 56 -31.00 -9.92 22.13
N LYS A 57 -32.15 -9.84 22.80
CA LYS A 57 -33.29 -10.73 22.60
C LYS A 57 -34.39 -9.99 21.85
N LEU A 58 -34.64 -10.43 20.63
CA LEU A 58 -35.79 -10.01 19.84
C LEU A 58 -36.75 -11.20 19.69
N ARG A 59 -38.03 -10.93 19.40
CA ARG A 59 -39.05 -11.99 19.25
C ARG A 59 -38.99 -12.73 17.91
N ASP A 60 -38.15 -12.28 17.00
CA ASP A 60 -38.02 -12.84 15.65
C ASP A 60 -37.17 -14.13 15.62
N GLU A 61 -37.09 -14.76 14.44
CA GLU A 61 -36.20 -15.89 14.21
C GLU A 61 -34.72 -15.49 14.31
N MET A 62 -34.40 -14.26 13.89
CA MET A 62 -33.07 -13.66 14.01
C MET A 62 -32.96 -12.87 15.30
N ASP A 63 -31.93 -13.16 16.09
CA ASP A 63 -31.69 -12.41 17.33
C ASP A 63 -30.93 -11.09 17.08
N GLY A 64 -30.90 -10.23 18.10
CA GLY A 64 -30.27 -8.91 17.98
C GLY A 64 -28.76 -8.96 17.78
N ILE A 65 -28.10 -10.06 18.16
CA ILE A 65 -26.65 -10.24 17.96
C ILE A 65 -26.37 -10.48 16.47
N GLU A 66 -27.15 -11.35 15.83
CA GLU A 66 -27.06 -11.60 14.39
C GLU A 66 -27.39 -10.34 13.57
N ALA A 67 -28.41 -9.59 13.97
CA ALA A 67 -28.75 -8.31 13.34
C ALA A 67 -27.61 -7.29 13.47
N ALA A 68 -27.02 -7.19 14.67
CA ALA A 68 -25.90 -6.30 14.94
C ALA A 68 -24.66 -6.65 14.10
N GLU A 69 -24.35 -7.94 13.94
CA GLU A 69 -23.24 -8.40 13.10
C GLU A 69 -23.45 -7.95 11.65
N GLN A 70 -24.65 -8.13 11.11
CA GLN A 70 -24.96 -7.70 9.74
C GLN A 70 -24.90 -6.18 9.58
N ILE A 71 -25.42 -5.42 10.55
CA ILE A 71 -25.39 -3.95 10.52
C ILE A 71 -23.95 -3.45 10.57
N ASN A 72 -23.13 -3.99 11.46
CA ASN A 72 -21.74 -3.59 11.60
C ASN A 72 -20.92 -3.97 10.35
N ALA A 73 -21.03 -5.21 9.88
CA ALA A 73 -20.26 -5.67 8.73
C ALA A 73 -20.63 -4.95 7.42
N LYS A 74 -21.91 -4.62 7.20
CA LYS A 74 -22.38 -3.99 5.96
C LYS A 74 -22.27 -2.47 5.96
N PHE A 75 -22.45 -1.84 7.12
CA PHE A 75 -22.60 -0.38 7.20
C PHE A 75 -21.57 0.28 8.12
N ASN A 76 -20.74 -0.49 8.83
CA ASN A 76 -19.74 -0.01 9.79
C ASN A 76 -20.36 0.92 10.86
N ILE A 77 -21.60 0.63 11.26
CA ILE A 77 -22.32 1.36 12.30
C ILE A 77 -22.03 0.70 13.65
N PRO A 78 -21.64 1.47 14.69
CA PRO A 78 -21.41 0.92 16.01
C PRO A 78 -22.73 0.46 16.66
N VAL A 79 -22.67 -0.67 17.36
CA VAL A 79 -23.82 -1.24 18.07
C VAL A 79 -23.52 -1.33 19.55
N VAL A 80 -24.46 -0.86 20.36
CA VAL A 80 -24.52 -1.01 21.83
C VAL A 80 -25.65 -1.96 22.16
N PHE A 81 -25.35 -3.00 22.93
CA PHE A 81 -26.34 -4.01 23.29
C PHE A 81 -27.09 -3.66 24.58
N LEU A 82 -28.39 -3.93 24.61
CA LEU A 82 -29.20 -4.01 25.82
C LEU A 82 -29.37 -5.48 26.20
N SER A 83 -29.21 -5.81 27.49
CA SER A 83 -29.20 -7.19 27.95
C SER A 83 -29.87 -7.34 29.31
N ALA A 84 -30.55 -8.46 29.56
CA ALA A 84 -30.98 -8.81 30.91
C ALA A 84 -29.86 -9.53 31.67
N TYR A 85 -29.89 -9.48 33.01
CA TYR A 85 -28.88 -10.15 33.85
C TYR A 85 -28.76 -11.66 33.59
N SER A 86 -29.83 -12.31 33.12
CA SER A 86 -29.87 -13.73 32.77
C SER A 86 -29.14 -14.10 31.47
N ASP A 87 -28.66 -13.12 30.70
CA ASP A 87 -28.12 -13.32 29.34
C ASP A 87 -26.61 -13.54 29.28
N LYS A 88 -25.96 -13.97 30.38
CA LYS A 88 -24.49 -14.18 30.42
C LYS A 88 -23.92 -14.97 29.23
N PRO A 89 -24.55 -16.07 28.75
CA PRO A 89 -24.06 -16.78 27.56
C PRO A 89 -24.14 -15.93 26.29
N LEU A 90 -25.20 -15.12 26.14
CA LEU A 90 -25.41 -14.25 24.99
C LEU A 90 -24.47 -13.05 25.01
N LEU A 91 -24.16 -12.49 26.19
CA LEU A 91 -23.14 -11.45 26.35
C LEU A 91 -21.76 -11.92 25.86
N LYS A 92 -21.42 -13.19 26.10
CA LYS A 92 -20.18 -13.78 25.57
C LYS A 92 -20.19 -13.80 24.04
N ARG A 93 -21.31 -14.18 23.41
CA ARG A 93 -21.46 -14.14 21.95
C ARG A 93 -21.40 -12.70 21.41
N ALA A 94 -22.11 -11.77 22.04
CA ALA A 94 -22.11 -10.34 21.70
C ALA A 94 -20.71 -9.70 21.79
N SER A 95 -19.86 -10.15 22.72
CA SER A 95 -18.49 -9.66 22.85
C SER A 95 -17.59 -10.03 21.65
N GLN A 96 -17.92 -11.10 20.93
CA GLN A 96 -17.15 -11.57 19.78
C GLN A 96 -17.49 -10.81 18.49
N VAL A 97 -18.67 -10.17 18.43
CA VAL A 97 -19.17 -9.41 17.27
C VAL A 97 -18.57 -8.00 17.20
N GLY A 98 -17.62 -7.65 18.06
CA GLY A 98 -16.97 -6.34 18.05
C GLY A 98 -17.91 -5.21 18.50
N SER A 99 -18.80 -5.50 19.45
CA SER A 99 -19.71 -4.49 20.01
C SER A 99 -18.95 -3.31 20.64
N PHE A 100 -19.60 -2.15 20.59
CA PHE A 100 -19.03 -0.91 21.14
C PHE A 100 -19.40 -0.70 22.61
N GLY A 101 -20.31 -1.52 23.16
CA GLY A 101 -20.68 -1.54 24.56
C GLY A 101 -21.88 -2.44 24.82
N TYR A 102 -22.19 -2.66 26.10
CA TYR A 102 -23.41 -3.33 26.55
C TYR A 102 -23.95 -2.66 27.83
N LEU A 103 -25.27 -2.69 27.99
CA LEU A 103 -26.01 -2.17 29.14
C LEU A 103 -26.91 -3.27 29.69
N ILE A 104 -26.88 -3.45 31.02
CA ILE A 104 -27.69 -4.44 31.71
C ILE A 104 -28.99 -3.76 32.18
N LYS A 105 -30.14 -4.32 31.83
CA LYS A 105 -31.47 -3.88 32.29
C LYS A 105 -31.71 -4.33 33.76
N PRO A 106 -32.25 -3.47 34.64
CA PRO A 106 -32.49 -2.03 34.45
C PRO A 106 -31.18 -1.22 34.57
N PHE A 107 -31.06 -0.17 33.76
CA PHE A 107 -29.91 0.75 33.74
C PHE A 107 -30.35 2.17 34.10
N ALA A 108 -29.41 3.01 34.53
CA ALA A 108 -29.68 4.43 34.76
C ALA A 108 -29.51 5.26 33.47
N ASP A 109 -30.26 6.35 33.34
CA ASP A 109 -30.18 7.29 32.20
C ASP A 109 -28.74 7.75 31.90
N ARG A 110 -27.95 8.01 32.95
CA ARG A 110 -26.54 8.40 32.82
C ARG A 110 -25.67 7.29 32.27
N GLU A 111 -25.97 6.03 32.58
CA GLU A 111 -25.24 4.87 32.07
C GLU A 111 -25.54 4.67 30.58
N LEU A 112 -26.81 4.83 30.19
CA LEU A 112 -27.23 4.82 28.79
C LEU A 112 -26.48 5.90 27.99
N TYR A 113 -26.51 7.14 28.48
CA TYR A 113 -25.81 8.27 27.88
C TYR A 113 -24.30 8.00 27.73
N ALA A 114 -23.63 7.64 28.83
CA ALA A 114 -22.18 7.45 28.83
C ALA A 114 -21.75 6.33 27.86
N THR A 115 -22.51 5.23 27.84
CA THR A 115 -22.21 4.09 26.96
C THR A 115 -22.38 4.44 25.49
N LEU A 116 -23.46 5.14 25.12
CA LEU A 116 -23.64 5.59 23.74
C LEU A 116 -22.58 6.61 23.33
N GLU A 117 -22.27 7.57 24.20
CA GLU A 117 -21.27 8.59 23.89
C GLU A 117 -19.90 7.95 23.64
N MET A 118 -19.48 7.02 24.50
CA MET A 118 -18.24 6.26 24.29
C MET A 118 -18.25 5.47 22.97
N ALA A 119 -19.38 4.83 22.63
CA ALA A 119 -19.51 4.07 21.39
C ALA A 119 -19.35 4.97 20.15
N VAL A 120 -19.98 6.14 20.16
CA VAL A 120 -19.91 7.12 19.06
C VAL A 120 -18.50 7.70 18.95
N GLN A 121 -17.86 8.07 20.06
CA GLN A 121 -16.50 8.62 20.06
C GLN A 121 -15.48 7.60 19.56
N ARG A 122 -15.58 6.34 20.01
CA ARG A 122 -14.71 5.26 19.54
C ARG A 122 -14.89 5.00 18.05
N SER A 123 -16.13 4.96 17.56
CA SER A 123 -16.41 4.77 16.13
C SER A 123 -15.80 5.88 15.26
N LYS A 124 -15.89 7.14 15.70
CA LYS A 124 -15.25 8.29 15.03
C LYS A 124 -13.73 8.17 15.02
N ALA A 125 -13.12 7.77 16.14
CA ALA A 125 -11.67 7.56 16.23
C ALA A 125 -11.21 6.43 15.28
N ASP A 126 -11.92 5.30 15.26
CA ASP A 126 -11.62 4.18 14.36
C ASP A 126 -11.78 4.57 12.88
N GLN A 127 -12.75 5.42 12.56
CA GLN A 127 -12.92 5.93 11.19
C GLN A 127 -11.79 6.89 10.81
N GLN A 128 -11.38 7.78 11.72
CA GLN A 128 -10.29 8.73 11.49
C GLN A 128 -8.95 8.01 11.27
N CYS A 129 -8.62 7.01 12.09
CA CYS A 129 -7.43 6.18 11.91
C CYS A 129 -7.41 5.51 10.52
N ARG A 130 -8.52 4.91 10.09
CA ARG A 130 -8.63 4.29 8.76
C ARG A 130 -8.40 5.29 7.62
N LEU A 131 -8.95 6.49 7.73
CA LEU A 131 -8.75 7.54 6.72
C LEU A 131 -7.29 8.01 6.67
N ASP A 132 -6.61 8.09 7.81
CA ASP A 132 -5.22 8.53 7.86
C ASP A 132 -4.27 7.45 7.33
N GLU A 133 -4.54 6.17 7.61
CA GLU A 133 -3.83 5.03 6.99
C GLU A 133 -3.98 5.03 5.47
N GLU A 134 -5.20 5.25 4.96
CA GLU A 134 -5.45 5.30 3.53
C GLU A 134 -4.71 6.46 2.86
N LYS A 135 -4.75 7.67 3.43
CA LYS A 135 -3.99 8.84 2.95
C LYS A 135 -2.50 8.56 2.93
N ASN A 136 -1.96 7.98 4.01
CA ASN A 136 -0.54 7.62 4.10
C ASN A 136 -0.16 6.60 3.01
N SER A 137 -1.03 5.62 2.73
CA SER A 137 -0.79 4.64 1.67
C SER A 137 -0.75 5.27 0.27
N ILE A 138 -1.61 6.26 0.01
CA ILE A 138 -1.66 6.98 -1.26
C ILE A 138 -0.40 7.84 -1.43
N ALA A 139 -0.01 8.57 -0.39
CA ALA A 139 1.22 9.36 -0.38
C ALA A 139 2.46 8.49 -0.65
N LEU A 140 2.54 7.32 -0.01
CA LEU A 140 3.62 6.36 -0.21
C LEU A 140 3.65 5.83 -1.67
N LYS A 141 2.50 5.47 -2.24
CA LYS A 141 2.40 5.05 -3.65
C LYS A 141 2.86 6.15 -4.62
N MET A 142 2.49 7.40 -4.36
CA MET A 142 2.97 8.54 -5.16
C MET A 142 4.48 8.71 -5.09
N GLN A 143 5.06 8.59 -3.89
CA GLN A 143 6.50 8.69 -3.67
C GLN A 143 7.26 7.57 -4.42
N ILE A 144 6.77 6.34 -4.37
CA ILE A 144 7.32 5.20 -5.11
C ILE A 144 7.29 5.49 -6.62
N LYS A 145 6.15 5.95 -7.15
CA LYS A 145 6.03 6.27 -8.58
C LYS A 145 7.01 7.35 -9.01
N LYS A 146 7.21 8.40 -8.20
CA LYS A 146 8.19 9.46 -8.46
C LYS A 146 9.63 8.90 -8.50
N ASN A 147 9.97 8.02 -7.57
CA ASN A 147 11.30 7.40 -7.53
C ASN A 147 11.53 6.45 -8.73
N LEU A 148 10.50 5.72 -9.18
CA LEU A 148 10.58 4.87 -10.37
C LEU A 148 10.91 5.67 -11.63
N VAL A 149 10.30 6.86 -11.81
CA VAL A 149 10.62 7.75 -12.93
C VAL A 149 12.09 8.18 -12.86
N LYS A 150 12.56 8.63 -11.69
CA LYS A 150 13.97 9.02 -11.51
C LYS A 150 14.95 7.90 -11.82
N ILE A 151 14.68 6.68 -11.36
CA ILE A 151 15.53 5.51 -11.62
C ILE A 151 15.57 5.23 -13.14
N LYS A 152 14.42 5.33 -13.81
CA LYS A 152 14.35 5.14 -15.26
C LYS A 152 15.22 6.16 -16.01
N ASP A 153 15.13 7.44 -15.64
CA ASP A 153 15.92 8.51 -16.26
C ASP A 153 17.43 8.29 -16.06
N ILE A 154 17.84 7.86 -14.86
CA ILE A 154 19.23 7.52 -14.54
C ILE A 154 19.71 6.36 -15.43
N ASN A 155 18.93 5.29 -15.53
CA ASN A 155 19.29 4.12 -16.33
C ASN A 155 19.43 4.49 -17.82
N THR A 156 18.51 5.28 -18.37
CA THR A 156 18.62 5.75 -19.76
C THR A 156 19.87 6.61 -19.98
N THR A 157 20.23 7.46 -19.02
CA THR A 157 21.47 8.24 -19.10
C THR A 157 22.71 7.34 -19.06
N LEU A 158 22.68 6.30 -18.23
CA LEU A 158 23.79 5.34 -18.11
C LEU A 158 23.99 4.58 -19.43
N ASP A 159 22.91 4.13 -20.07
CA ASP A 159 22.94 3.43 -21.36
C ASP A 159 23.63 4.28 -22.44
N ILE A 160 23.26 5.57 -22.54
CA ILE A 160 23.86 6.52 -23.49
C ILE A 160 25.36 6.71 -23.21
N LEU A 161 25.75 6.86 -21.94
CA LEU A 161 27.15 7.04 -21.56
C LEU A 161 27.98 5.78 -21.85
N MET A 162 27.42 4.60 -21.64
CA MET A 162 28.06 3.34 -21.97
C MET A 162 28.28 3.20 -23.47
N GLU A 163 27.28 3.49 -24.29
CA GLU A 163 27.39 3.46 -25.74
C GLU A 163 28.46 4.45 -26.24
N LYS A 164 28.46 5.67 -25.67
CA LYS A 164 29.49 6.67 -25.96
C LYS A 164 30.90 6.17 -25.64
N ARG A 165 31.09 5.53 -24.49
CA ARG A 165 32.39 4.99 -24.07
C ARG A 165 32.89 3.89 -25.00
N VAL A 166 32.00 3.01 -25.45
CA VAL A 166 32.33 1.97 -26.43
C VAL A 166 32.75 2.60 -27.77
N ASN A 167 32.01 3.61 -28.23
CA ASN A 167 32.33 4.33 -29.47
C ASN A 167 33.67 5.09 -29.40
N GLU A 168 33.98 5.71 -28.26
CA GLU A 168 35.28 6.37 -28.04
C GLU A 168 36.44 5.37 -28.07
N GLN A 169 36.24 4.18 -27.49
CA GLN A 169 37.22 3.10 -27.56
C GLN A 169 37.46 2.66 -29.02
N LEU A 170 36.39 2.38 -29.77
CA LEU A 170 36.50 1.98 -31.19
C LEU A 170 37.22 3.03 -32.05
N ARG A 171 36.91 4.31 -31.87
CA ARG A 171 37.60 5.40 -32.59
C ARG A 171 39.10 5.45 -32.25
N THR A 172 39.44 5.21 -30.99
CA THR A 172 40.83 5.18 -30.54
C THR A 172 41.57 4.00 -31.17
N GLU A 173 40.95 2.82 -31.19
CA GLU A 173 41.47 1.62 -31.86
C GLU A 173 41.71 1.85 -33.35
N GLU A 174 40.72 2.40 -34.07
CA GLU A 174 40.85 2.74 -35.50
C GLU A 174 41.97 3.75 -35.77
N THR A 175 42.11 4.75 -34.89
CA THR A 175 43.17 5.77 -35.01
C THR A 175 44.55 5.14 -34.82
N ILE A 176 44.71 4.29 -33.80
CA ILE A 176 45.96 3.54 -33.56
C ILE A 176 46.28 2.67 -34.77
N HIS A 177 45.32 1.87 -35.24
CA HIS A 177 45.49 1.01 -36.41
C HIS A 177 45.91 1.81 -37.65
N THR A 178 45.24 2.91 -37.92
CA THR A 178 45.54 3.79 -39.06
C THR A 178 46.95 4.38 -38.97
N ASN A 179 47.34 4.89 -37.81
CA ASN A 179 48.68 5.45 -37.59
C ASN A 179 49.78 4.39 -37.74
N PHE A 180 49.56 3.19 -37.20
CA PHE A 180 50.51 2.09 -37.39
C PHE A 180 50.67 1.73 -38.87
N LYS A 181 49.55 1.59 -39.60
CA LYS A 181 49.55 1.26 -41.03
C LYS A 181 50.23 2.32 -41.89
N LEU A 182 50.03 3.61 -41.59
CA LEU A 182 50.56 4.71 -42.40
C LEU A 182 52.01 5.08 -42.07
N PHE A 183 52.40 5.01 -40.80
CA PHE A 183 53.69 5.55 -40.35
C PHE A 183 54.69 4.49 -39.93
N VAL A 184 54.24 3.39 -39.32
CA VAL A 184 55.13 2.38 -38.73
C VAL A 184 55.41 1.24 -39.72
N PHE A 185 54.37 0.66 -40.32
CA PHE A 185 54.52 -0.46 -41.27
C PHE A 185 55.45 -0.16 -42.46
N PRO A 186 55.33 1.00 -43.15
CA PRO A 186 56.22 1.31 -44.26
C PRO A 186 57.70 1.37 -43.86
N PHE A 187 57.98 1.79 -42.63
CA PHE A 187 59.34 1.84 -42.10
C PHE A 187 59.88 0.43 -41.79
N ILE A 188 59.08 -0.44 -41.18
CA ILE A 188 59.43 -1.85 -40.93
C ILE A 188 59.72 -2.58 -42.25
N GLU A 189 58.87 -2.40 -43.26
CA GLU A 189 59.07 -2.98 -44.59
C GLU A 189 60.38 -2.50 -45.25
N LYS A 190 60.71 -1.22 -45.08
CA LYS A 190 61.99 -0.66 -45.57
C LYS A 190 63.19 -1.25 -44.82
N LEU A 191 63.10 -1.43 -43.50
CA LEU A 191 64.12 -2.10 -42.70
C LEU A 191 64.33 -3.55 -43.14
N LYS A 192 63.23 -4.30 -43.31
CA LYS A 192 63.26 -5.71 -43.74
C LYS A 192 64.01 -5.92 -45.06
N LYS A 193 63.86 -4.97 -46.00
CA LYS A 193 64.57 -4.98 -47.29
C LYS A 193 66.05 -4.60 -47.21
N SER A 194 66.49 -3.94 -46.14
CA SER A 194 67.87 -3.44 -46.00
C SER A 194 68.77 -4.31 -45.10
N LEU A 195 68.19 -5.10 -44.18
CA LEU A 195 68.93 -5.97 -43.27
C LEU A 195 69.32 -7.29 -43.94
N ARG A 196 70.58 -7.74 -43.78
CA ARG A 196 71.14 -8.91 -44.49
C ARG A 196 71.71 -9.99 -43.59
N THR A 197 71.99 -9.70 -42.32
CA THR A 197 72.60 -10.69 -41.41
C THR A 197 71.55 -11.44 -40.59
N LYS A 198 71.85 -12.69 -40.21
CA LYS A 198 70.98 -13.50 -39.34
C LYS A 198 70.65 -12.79 -38.01
N ARG A 199 71.62 -12.09 -37.42
CA ARG A 199 71.44 -11.38 -36.15
C ARG A 199 70.46 -10.20 -36.28
N GLU A 200 70.56 -9.43 -37.35
CA GLU A 200 69.64 -8.33 -37.64
C GLU A 200 68.21 -8.82 -37.88
N GLN A 201 68.07 -9.93 -38.61
CA GLN A 201 66.76 -10.54 -38.88
C GLN A 201 66.10 -11.07 -37.60
N SER A 202 66.87 -11.65 -36.67
CA SER A 202 66.35 -12.07 -35.35
C SER A 202 65.91 -10.88 -34.49
N ILE A 203 66.61 -9.75 -34.54
CA ILE A 203 66.20 -8.54 -33.81
C ILE A 203 64.91 -7.97 -34.42
N LEU A 204 64.80 -7.97 -35.76
CA LEU A 204 63.60 -7.50 -36.44
C LEU A 204 62.37 -8.36 -36.09
N SER A 205 62.50 -9.69 -36.02
CA SER A 205 61.36 -10.56 -35.66
C SER A 205 60.88 -10.34 -34.22
N ILE A 206 61.79 -10.04 -33.29
CA ILE A 206 61.44 -9.69 -31.91
C ILE A 206 60.68 -8.36 -31.90
N LEU A 207 61.17 -7.35 -32.62
CA LEU A 207 60.49 -6.05 -32.74
C LEU A 207 59.09 -6.17 -33.35
N GLU A 208 58.92 -6.98 -34.40
CA GLU A 208 57.61 -7.24 -35.00
C GLU A 208 56.65 -7.89 -33.99
N SER A 209 57.12 -8.90 -33.22
CA SER A 209 56.33 -9.54 -32.18
C SER A 209 55.92 -8.58 -31.06
N GLU A 210 56.84 -7.73 -30.58
CA GLU A 210 56.56 -6.76 -29.53
C GLU A 210 55.57 -5.68 -30.00
N ILE A 211 55.69 -5.22 -31.25
CA ILE A 211 54.75 -4.26 -31.84
C ILE A 211 53.34 -4.87 -31.93
N VAL A 212 53.22 -6.12 -32.36
CA VAL A 212 51.93 -6.83 -32.38
C VAL A 212 51.32 -6.92 -30.97
N ASN A 213 52.13 -7.16 -29.93
CA ASN A 213 51.66 -7.19 -28.54
C ASN A 213 51.23 -5.81 -28.01
N VAL A 214 51.89 -4.72 -28.41
CA VAL A 214 51.52 -3.36 -27.99
C VAL A 214 50.21 -2.90 -28.66
N VAL A 215 49.96 -3.32 -29.89
CA VAL A 215 48.74 -2.95 -30.63
C VAL A 215 47.58 -3.92 -30.33
N SER A 216 47.89 -5.17 -29.94
CA SER A 216 46.94 -6.26 -29.63
C SER A 216 45.72 -5.86 -28.77
N PRO A 217 45.88 -5.12 -27.65
CA PRO A 217 44.76 -4.69 -26.82
C PRO A 217 43.77 -3.75 -27.53
N PHE A 218 44.23 -3.06 -28.58
CA PHE A 218 43.48 -2.09 -29.37
C PHE A 218 43.06 -2.64 -30.73
N SER A 219 43.23 -3.94 -30.93
CA SER A 219 43.01 -4.56 -32.22
C SER A 219 42.33 -5.91 -32.06
N ARG A 220 41.04 -5.90 -31.78
CA ARG A 220 40.21 -7.10 -31.99
C ARG A 220 40.15 -7.55 -33.47
N LYS A 221 40.85 -6.87 -34.39
CA LYS A 221 41.04 -7.26 -35.81
C LYS A 221 42.47 -7.01 -36.33
N LEU A 222 43.52 -7.48 -35.66
CA LEU A 222 44.85 -7.59 -36.28
C LEU A 222 45.26 -9.03 -36.64
N SER A 223 44.36 -10.00 -36.53
CA SER A 223 44.64 -11.39 -36.85
C SER A 223 44.28 -11.82 -38.28
N TYR A 224 44.04 -10.90 -39.20
CA TYR A 224 43.85 -11.25 -40.62
C TYR A 224 44.79 -10.42 -41.49
N ASN A 225 45.75 -11.12 -42.08
CA ASN A 225 46.74 -10.68 -43.08
C ASN A 225 48.11 -10.20 -42.54
N MET A 226 48.71 -11.03 -41.68
CA MET A 226 50.14 -11.35 -41.86
C MET A 226 50.25 -12.72 -42.51
#